data_AF-M7YZF0-F1
#
_entry.id   AF-M7YZF0-F1
#
_cell.length_a   1.000
_cell.length_b   1.000
_cell.length_c   1.000
_cell.angle_alpha   90.00
_cell.angle_beta   90.00
_cell.angle_gamma   90.00
#
_symmetry.space_group_name_H-M   'P 1'
#
loop_
_entity.id
_entity.type
_entity.pdbx_description
1 polymer ?
#
loop_
_entity_poly.entity_id
_entity_poly.type
_entity_poly.pdbx_seq_one_letter_code
_entity_poly.pdbx_strand_id
1 'polypeptide(L)'
;MERVQKKQCFIERSRQKVAGERENDHDISRTSQHLANVRWEGLSFATVLDGKSAANIDPNATPDDEEEPYLDPAWPHLQLVYELLLRYVVSPDTDTKVAKRYVDHAFVLRLLDHFDSEDPREREYLKTVLHRIYGKFMVHRPFIRKAINNVFYRFIFETERHNGIGELLEILGSIINGFALPMKEEHKLFLSRALIPLHKPKSVGIYHQQLSYCIVQFVEKDYKLADAVIRGLLKYWPVINCQKEVLFLGELEEVLEATQPAEFQRCMVPLFKQIGRCLNSAHFQGAPKNMVI
;
A
#
# COMPACT_ATOMS: atom_id res chain seq x y z
N MET A 1 23.85 24.39 10.39
CA MET A 1 25.17 24.06 9.80
C MET A 1 25.74 22.74 10.31
N GLU A 2 25.80 22.51 11.63
CA GLU A 2 26.40 21.29 12.22
C GLU A 2 25.69 19.96 11.83
N ARG A 3 24.37 19.98 11.62
CA ARG A 3 23.59 18.82 11.15
C ARG A 3 23.84 18.46 9.67
N VAL A 4 24.15 19.45 8.84
CA VAL A 4 24.45 19.26 7.40
C VAL A 4 25.84 18.61 7.26
N GLN A 5 26.81 19.06 8.04
CA GLN A 5 28.15 18.47 8.10
C GLN A 5 28.15 17.02 8.60
N LYS A 6 27.33 16.69 9.62
CA LYS A 6 27.20 15.29 10.10
C LYS A 6 26.57 14.38 9.04
N LYS A 7 25.59 14.88 8.28
CA LYS A 7 25.03 14.16 7.11
C LYS A 7 26.09 13.96 6.02
N GLN A 8 26.85 15.00 5.66
CA GLN A 8 27.93 14.91 4.66
C GLN A 8 29.06 13.95 5.04
N CYS A 9 29.46 13.88 6.32
CA CYS A 9 30.48 12.94 6.77
C CYS A 9 30.02 11.46 6.70
N PHE A 10 28.73 11.20 6.97
CA PHE A 10 28.12 9.88 6.76
C PHE A 10 28.02 9.52 5.25
N ILE A 11 27.76 10.53 4.41
CA ILE A 11 27.68 10.40 2.96
C ILE A 11 29.05 10.06 2.34
N GLU A 12 30.13 10.71 2.76
CA GLU A 12 31.48 10.40 2.28
C GLU A 12 31.95 9.00 2.71
N ARG A 13 31.63 8.59 3.95
CA ARG A 13 31.91 7.22 4.41
C ARG A 13 31.10 6.16 3.65
N SER A 14 29.85 6.44 3.33
CA SER A 14 29.00 5.53 2.56
C SER A 14 29.45 5.44 1.09
N ARG A 15 29.85 6.57 0.48
CA ARG A 15 30.42 6.62 -0.88
C ARG A 15 31.76 5.88 -0.99
N GLN A 16 32.66 6.04 -0.02
CA GLN A 16 33.95 5.32 -0.02
C GLN A 16 33.77 3.81 0.18
N LYS A 17 32.78 3.37 0.97
CA LYS A 17 32.47 1.94 1.13
C LYS A 17 31.89 1.32 -0.13
N VAL A 18 30.92 1.99 -0.77
CA VAL A 18 30.33 1.53 -2.05
C VAL A 18 31.35 1.57 -3.20
N ALA A 19 32.30 2.51 -3.18
CA ALA A 19 33.37 2.58 -4.17
C ALA A 19 34.45 1.49 -3.97
N GLY A 20 34.78 1.12 -2.74
CA GLY A 20 35.72 0.03 -2.44
C GLY A 20 35.15 -1.38 -2.67
N GLU A 21 33.83 -1.53 -2.70
CA GLU A 21 33.15 -2.81 -2.90
C GLU A 21 33.01 -3.23 -4.38
N ARG A 22 33.41 -2.39 -5.34
CA ARG A 22 33.46 -2.79 -6.77
C ARG A 22 34.62 -3.73 -7.10
N GLU A 23 35.56 -3.95 -6.18
CA GLU A 23 36.79 -4.73 -6.45
C GLU A 23 36.91 -6.05 -5.68
N ASN A 24 36.00 -6.43 -4.76
CA ASN A 24 36.08 -7.71 -4.05
C ASN A 24 34.70 -8.26 -3.65
N ASP A 25 34.12 -9.12 -4.49
CA ASP A 25 32.83 -9.82 -4.30
C ASP A 25 32.81 -10.83 -3.12
N HIS A 26 33.93 -11.03 -2.42
CA HIS A 26 34.06 -12.02 -1.33
C HIS A 26 34.00 -11.46 0.09
N ASP A 27 33.94 -10.13 0.28
CA ASP A 27 33.98 -9.52 1.63
C ASP A 27 32.63 -9.02 2.16
N ILE A 28 31.54 -9.17 1.37
CA ILE A 28 30.17 -8.73 1.71
C ILE A 28 29.68 -9.34 3.03
N SER A 29 30.12 -10.56 3.38
CA SER A 29 29.72 -11.25 4.61
C SER A 29 30.32 -10.59 5.86
N ARG A 30 31.56 -10.09 5.78
CA ARG A 30 32.26 -9.41 6.89
C ARG A 30 31.81 -7.95 7.03
N THR A 31 31.59 -7.24 5.93
CA THR A 31 30.98 -5.89 5.97
C THR A 31 29.52 -5.95 6.40
N SER A 32 28.76 -7.00 6.07
CA SER A 32 27.38 -7.19 6.55
C SER A 32 27.30 -7.43 8.06
N GLN A 33 28.21 -8.24 8.62
CA GLN A 33 28.31 -8.39 10.08
C GLN A 33 28.82 -7.12 10.76
N HIS A 34 29.70 -6.36 10.11
CA HIS A 34 30.18 -5.08 10.65
C HIS A 34 29.13 -3.95 10.52
N LEU A 35 28.26 -3.94 9.50
CA LEU A 35 27.13 -3.00 9.39
C LEU A 35 26.00 -3.38 10.35
N ALA A 36 25.85 -4.66 10.70
CA ALA A 36 24.98 -5.11 11.79
C ALA A 36 25.56 -4.76 13.18
N ASN A 37 26.88 -4.82 13.35
CA ASN A 37 27.59 -4.55 14.62
C ASN A 37 28.03 -3.10 14.83
N VAL A 38 28.06 -2.25 13.79
CA VAL A 38 28.13 -0.78 13.89
C VAL A 38 26.76 -0.31 14.34
N ARG A 39 26.45 -0.68 15.58
CA ARG A 39 25.68 0.09 16.55
C ARG A 39 24.60 0.96 15.91
N TRP A 40 23.51 0.29 15.56
CA TRP A 40 22.15 0.81 15.49
C TRP A 40 21.68 1.52 16.79
N GLU A 41 22.56 1.77 17.77
CA GLU A 41 22.26 2.39 19.06
C GLU A 41 22.68 3.87 19.21
N GLY A 42 23.02 4.63 18.16
CA GLY A 42 23.53 6.00 18.45
C GLY A 42 23.39 7.09 17.42
N LEU A 43 23.17 6.80 16.14
CA LEU A 43 23.14 7.83 15.11
C LEU A 43 21.97 7.59 14.14
N SER A 44 20.79 8.01 14.59
CA SER A 44 19.81 8.72 13.77
C SER A 44 19.51 8.13 12.37
N PHE A 45 18.85 6.97 12.33
CA PHE A 45 17.86 6.74 11.26
C PHE A 45 16.57 7.54 11.55
N ALA A 46 16.25 7.71 12.85
CA ALA A 46 15.07 8.46 13.30
C ALA A 46 15.22 10.00 13.23
N THR A 47 16.38 10.57 13.54
CA THR A 47 16.56 12.04 13.62
C THR A 47 16.83 12.70 12.26
N VAL A 48 17.00 11.92 11.18
CA VAL A 48 17.10 12.44 9.81
C VAL A 48 15.71 12.70 9.20
N LEU A 49 14.66 12.05 9.73
CA LEU A 49 13.31 11.97 9.14
C LEU A 49 12.23 12.70 9.95
N ASP A 50 12.56 13.25 11.13
CA ASP A 50 11.66 14.11 11.90
C ASP A 50 11.69 15.54 11.35
N GLY A 51 10.88 15.76 10.32
CA GLY A 51 10.59 17.05 9.71
C GLY A 51 9.12 17.15 9.32
N LYS A 52 8.20 16.75 10.20
CA LYS A 52 6.77 16.97 9.98
C LYS A 52 6.47 18.46 9.97
N SER A 53 6.33 19.04 8.78
CA SER A 53 5.69 20.34 8.61
C SER A 53 4.19 20.15 8.72
N ALA A 54 3.62 20.47 9.87
CA ALA A 54 2.17 20.57 10.03
C ALA A 54 1.72 21.89 9.38
N ALA A 55 1.29 21.83 8.11
CA ALA A 55 0.57 22.93 7.49
C ALA A 55 -0.92 22.80 7.82
N ASN A 56 -1.49 23.84 8.45
CA ASN A 56 -2.92 24.00 8.63
C ASN A 56 -3.59 24.17 7.26
N ILE A 57 -4.65 23.41 6.96
CA ILE A 57 -5.42 23.54 5.71
C ILE A 57 -6.86 23.95 6.02
N ASP A 58 -7.32 24.94 5.26
CA ASP A 58 -8.65 25.54 5.21
C ASP A 58 -9.74 24.47 4.94
N PRO A 59 -10.82 24.40 5.75
CA PRO A 59 -11.88 23.41 5.60
C PRO A 59 -12.71 23.53 4.30
N ASN A 60 -12.41 24.47 3.41
CA ASN A 60 -13.17 24.71 2.18
C ASN A 60 -12.45 24.36 0.86
N ALA A 61 -11.26 23.76 0.89
CA ALA A 61 -10.55 23.38 -0.35
C ALA A 61 -11.17 22.14 -1.03
N THR A 62 -11.41 22.24 -2.33
CA THR A 62 -11.90 21.15 -3.19
C THR A 62 -10.80 20.10 -3.43
N PRO A 63 -11.11 18.80 -3.60
CA PRO A 63 -10.11 17.73 -3.68
C PRO A 63 -9.38 17.61 -5.02
N ASP A 64 -9.58 18.58 -5.93
CA ASP A 64 -9.16 18.50 -7.34
C ASP A 64 -8.01 19.47 -7.67
N ASP A 65 -7.41 20.09 -6.66
CA ASP A 65 -6.14 20.77 -6.87
C ASP A 65 -5.05 19.70 -6.94
N GLU A 66 -4.47 19.53 -8.14
CA GLU A 66 -3.24 18.80 -8.40
C GLU A 66 -2.10 19.43 -7.56
N GLU A 67 -2.09 19.18 -6.26
CA GLU A 67 -0.98 19.56 -5.38
C GLU A 67 0.26 18.84 -5.92
N GLU A 68 1.16 19.63 -6.51
CA GLU A 68 2.41 19.13 -7.08
C GLU A 68 3.11 18.27 -6.01
N PRO A 69 3.37 16.98 -6.29
CA PRO A 69 3.82 16.06 -5.27
C PRO A 69 5.14 16.55 -4.69
N TYR A 70 5.19 16.70 -3.37
CA TYR A 70 6.39 17.14 -2.69
C TYR A 70 7.55 16.17 -2.99
N LEU A 71 8.68 16.73 -3.40
CA LEU A 71 9.90 15.99 -3.69
C LEU A 71 10.96 16.33 -2.64
N ASP A 72 11.47 15.31 -1.93
CA ASP A 72 12.48 15.55 -0.90
C ASP A 72 13.81 16.02 -1.54
N PRO A 73 14.36 17.19 -1.15
CA PRO A 73 15.63 17.69 -1.69
C PRO A 73 16.83 16.81 -1.31
N ALA A 74 16.74 16.02 -0.24
CA ALA A 74 17.74 15.04 0.17
C ALA A 74 17.57 13.69 -0.54
N TRP A 75 16.66 13.57 -1.50
CA TRP A 75 16.42 12.34 -2.28
C TRP A 75 17.69 11.67 -2.83
N PRO A 76 18.68 12.37 -3.40
CA PRO A 76 19.92 11.73 -3.87
C PRO A 76 20.68 10.94 -2.79
N HIS A 77 20.46 11.27 -1.51
CA HIS A 77 21.03 10.54 -0.38
C HIS A 77 20.10 9.43 0.10
N LEU A 78 18.81 9.73 0.22
CA LEU A 78 17.80 8.75 0.64
C LEU A 78 17.72 7.58 -0.34
N GLN A 79 17.78 7.85 -1.65
CA GLN A 79 17.81 6.85 -2.70
C GLN A 79 18.92 5.82 -2.47
N LEU A 80 20.15 6.27 -2.15
CA LEU A 80 21.27 5.35 -1.89
C LEU A 80 21.02 4.46 -0.67
N VAL A 81 20.37 4.99 0.36
CA VAL A 81 20.01 4.24 1.57
C VAL A 81 18.96 3.18 1.25
N TYR A 82 17.90 3.55 0.51
CA TYR A 82 16.86 2.62 0.09
C TYR A 82 17.39 1.55 -0.87
N GLU A 83 18.27 1.92 -1.79
CA GLU A 83 18.94 0.98 -2.69
C GLU A 83 19.84 -0.01 -1.93
N LEU A 84 20.60 0.46 -0.94
CA LEU A 84 21.42 -0.42 -0.10
C LEU A 84 20.55 -1.39 0.70
N LEU A 85 19.47 -0.89 1.30
CA LEU A 85 18.50 -1.71 2.02
C LEU A 85 17.86 -2.76 1.10
N LEU A 86 17.45 -2.37 -0.10
CA LEU A 86 16.87 -3.28 -1.08
C LEU A 86 17.88 -4.36 -1.51
N ARG A 87 19.13 -3.98 -1.81
CA ARG A 87 20.20 -4.93 -2.15
C ARG A 87 20.44 -5.93 -1.01
N TYR A 88 20.47 -5.45 0.24
CA TYR A 88 20.57 -6.32 1.41
C TYR A 88 19.40 -7.32 1.51
N VAL A 89 18.16 -6.85 1.36
CA VAL A 89 16.97 -7.71 1.45
C VAL A 89 16.93 -8.73 0.30
N VAL A 90 17.34 -8.35 -0.91
CA VAL A 90 17.27 -9.23 -2.10
C VAL A 90 18.45 -10.21 -2.18
N SER A 91 19.62 -9.88 -1.62
CA SER A 91 20.84 -10.69 -1.72
C SER A 91 20.60 -12.16 -1.32
N PRO A 92 20.97 -13.13 -2.19
CA PRO A 92 20.80 -14.56 -1.89
C PRO A 92 21.70 -15.03 -0.74
N ASP A 93 22.85 -14.37 -0.54
CA ASP A 93 23.84 -14.70 0.49
C ASP A 93 23.44 -14.25 1.90
N THR A 94 22.33 -13.51 2.01
CA THR A 94 21.82 -13.06 3.30
C THR A 94 21.22 -14.23 4.07
N ASP A 95 21.92 -14.67 5.12
CA ASP A 95 21.42 -15.72 6.01
C ASP A 95 20.14 -15.23 6.74
N THR A 96 19.00 -15.79 6.30
CA THR A 96 17.68 -15.48 6.86
C THR A 96 17.56 -15.79 8.35
N LYS A 97 18.37 -16.70 8.90
CA LYS A 97 18.37 -17.03 10.34
C LYS A 97 19.00 -15.93 11.18
N VAL A 98 19.98 -15.22 10.62
CA VAL A 98 20.66 -14.10 11.27
C VAL A 98 19.92 -12.80 10.98
N ALA A 99 19.56 -12.55 9.72
CA ALA A 99 18.91 -11.32 9.28
C ALA A 99 17.55 -11.06 9.96
N LYS A 100 16.76 -12.12 10.23
CA LYS A 100 15.48 -11.99 10.97
C LYS A 100 15.61 -11.42 12.39
N ARG A 101 16.82 -11.40 12.97
CA ARG A 101 17.06 -10.78 14.28
C ARG A 101 17.11 -9.26 14.19
N TYR A 102 17.41 -8.72 13.01
CA TYR A 102 17.52 -7.28 12.75
C TYR A 102 16.29 -6.75 12.00
N VAL A 103 15.72 -7.56 11.11
CA VAL A 103 14.41 -7.29 10.48
C VAL A 103 13.33 -7.78 11.42
N ASP A 104 13.17 -7.14 12.57
CA ASP A 104 12.17 -7.52 13.57
C ASP A 104 10.83 -6.79 13.34
N HIS A 105 9.87 -7.01 14.25
CA HIS A 105 8.56 -6.34 14.17
C HIS A 105 8.68 -4.82 14.32
N ALA A 106 9.62 -4.31 15.11
CA ALA A 106 9.82 -2.87 15.29
C ALA A 106 10.41 -2.23 14.02
N PHE A 107 11.29 -2.93 13.31
CA PHE A 107 11.76 -2.53 11.98
C PHE A 107 10.59 -2.44 10.99
N VAL A 108 9.75 -3.48 10.91
CA VAL A 108 8.60 -3.50 10.00
C VAL A 108 7.61 -2.38 10.29
N LEU A 109 7.33 -2.07 11.57
CA LEU A 109 6.45 -0.96 11.92
C LEU A 109 7.02 0.39 11.47
N ARG A 110 8.29 0.66 11.76
CA ARG A 110 8.96 1.89 11.30
C ARG A 110 8.95 2.00 9.78
N LEU A 111 9.18 0.89 9.08
CA LEU A 111 9.11 0.86 7.62
C LEU A 111 7.70 1.22 7.12
N LEU A 112 6.65 0.71 7.78
CA LEU A 112 5.26 1.02 7.46
C LEU A 112 4.90 2.48 7.73
N ASP A 113 5.42 3.08 8.80
CA ASP A 113 5.18 4.49 9.12
C ASP A 113 5.69 5.43 8.01
N HIS A 114 6.71 5.02 7.25
CA HIS A 114 7.23 5.80 6.12
C HIS A 114 6.35 5.75 4.85
N PHE A 115 5.36 4.84 4.77
CA PHE A 115 4.43 4.83 3.63
C PHE A 115 3.57 6.09 3.56
N ASP A 116 3.49 6.88 4.64
CA ASP A 116 2.80 8.18 4.63
C ASP A 116 3.65 9.32 4.05
N SER A 117 4.84 9.03 3.50
CA SER A 117 5.68 10.02 2.80
C SER A 117 4.93 10.64 1.62
N GLU A 118 5.07 11.96 1.44
CA GLU A 118 4.50 12.69 0.30
C GLU A 118 5.27 12.40 -1.00
N ASP A 119 6.55 12.01 -0.90
CA ASP A 119 7.39 11.72 -2.06
C ASP A 119 7.06 10.33 -2.65
N PRO A 120 6.48 10.26 -3.87
CA PRO A 120 6.10 8.99 -4.49
C PRO A 120 7.30 8.07 -4.73
N ARG A 121 8.50 8.62 -4.90
CA ARG A 121 9.71 7.83 -5.13
C ARG A 121 10.07 7.03 -3.89
N GLU A 122 9.91 7.62 -2.71
CA GLU A 122 10.15 6.93 -1.44
C GLU A 122 9.16 5.77 -1.26
N ARG A 123 7.87 6.02 -1.51
CA ARG A 123 6.82 5.01 -1.43
C ARG A 123 7.06 3.83 -2.36
N GLU A 124 7.59 4.05 -3.56
CA GLU A 124 7.91 2.99 -4.51
C GLU A 124 9.03 2.06 -4.00
N TYR A 125 10.09 2.62 -3.38
CA TYR A 125 11.13 1.81 -2.75
C TYR A 125 10.58 1.05 -1.54
N LEU A 126 9.79 1.71 -0.68
CA LEU A 126 9.16 1.10 0.48
C LEU A 126 8.27 -0.08 0.08
N LYS A 127 7.45 0.09 -0.95
CA LYS A 127 6.61 -0.96 -1.56
C LYS A 127 7.44 -2.18 -1.93
N THR A 128 8.51 -1.94 -2.70
CA THR A 128 9.40 -3.00 -3.17
C THR A 128 10.09 -3.71 -2.01
N VAL A 129 10.67 -2.96 -1.06
CA VAL A 129 11.36 -3.51 0.10
C VAL A 129 10.42 -4.35 0.96
N LEU A 130 9.24 -3.82 1.31
CA LEU A 130 8.27 -4.52 2.14
C LEU A 130 7.77 -5.81 1.47
N HIS A 131 7.51 -5.78 0.16
CA HIS A 131 7.13 -6.97 -0.60
C HIS A 131 8.25 -8.05 -0.56
N ARG A 132 9.51 -7.66 -0.74
CA ARG A 132 10.65 -8.59 -0.65
C ARG A 132 10.82 -9.15 0.75
N ILE A 133 10.64 -8.35 1.79
CA ILE A 133 10.66 -8.80 3.19
C ILE A 133 9.57 -9.84 3.42
N TYR A 134 8.34 -9.57 2.96
CA TYR A 134 7.20 -10.50 3.08
C TYR A 134 7.47 -11.84 2.38
N GLY A 135 8.04 -11.78 1.17
CA GLY A 135 8.40 -12.97 0.39
C GLY A 135 9.47 -13.81 1.08
N LYS A 136 10.59 -13.18 1.46
CA LYS A 136 11.80 -13.82 1.99
C LYS A 136 11.66 -14.29 3.43
N PHE A 137 11.07 -13.48 4.31
CA PHE A 137 10.98 -13.77 5.74
C PHE A 137 9.58 -14.24 6.12
N MET A 138 9.31 -15.53 5.91
CA MET A 138 7.99 -16.13 6.15
C MET A 138 7.46 -15.91 7.57
N VAL A 139 8.36 -15.82 8.56
CA VAL A 139 8.07 -15.59 9.99
C VAL A 139 7.32 -14.27 10.22
N HIS A 140 7.60 -13.22 9.42
CA HIS A 140 6.97 -11.91 9.60
C HIS A 140 5.65 -11.76 8.85
N ARG A 141 5.26 -12.71 7.99
CA ARG A 141 4.04 -12.60 7.16
C ARG A 141 2.77 -12.34 7.98
N PRO A 142 2.49 -13.06 9.09
CA PRO A 142 1.29 -12.77 9.88
C PRO A 142 1.33 -11.36 10.49
N PHE A 143 2.50 -10.92 10.95
CA PHE A 143 2.68 -9.60 11.53
C PHE A 143 2.51 -8.48 10.50
N ILE A 144 3.13 -8.60 9.33
CA ILE A 144 3.00 -7.63 8.22
C ILE A 144 1.54 -7.46 7.83
N ARG A 145 0.79 -8.57 7.62
CA ARG A 145 -0.64 -8.49 7.28
C ARG A 145 -1.45 -7.80 8.37
N LYS A 146 -1.17 -8.09 9.65
CA LYS A 146 -1.83 -7.42 10.77
C LYS A 146 -1.49 -5.93 10.83
N ALA A 147 -0.22 -5.56 10.60
CA ALA A 147 0.22 -4.18 10.65
C ALA A 147 -0.38 -3.34 9.52
N ILE A 148 -0.40 -3.84 8.28
CA ILE A 148 -1.08 -3.18 7.14
C ILE A 148 -2.58 -3.02 7.44
N ASN A 149 -3.21 -4.06 7.99
CA ASN A 149 -4.62 -3.98 8.37
C ASN A 149 -4.89 -2.88 9.40
N ASN A 150 -4.00 -2.72 10.39
CA ASN A 150 -4.10 -1.63 11.37
C ASN A 150 -3.97 -0.24 10.72
N VAL A 151 -3.09 -0.09 9.71
CA VAL A 151 -2.98 1.16 8.93
C VAL A 151 -4.32 1.47 8.25
N PHE A 152 -4.94 0.48 7.61
CA PHE A 152 -6.25 0.65 6.98
C PHE A 152 -7.36 0.99 7.98
N TYR A 153 -7.38 0.35 9.15
CA TYR A 153 -8.34 0.71 10.19
C TYR A 153 -8.18 2.17 10.64
N ARG A 154 -6.94 2.61 10.91
CA ARG A 154 -6.67 4.00 11.28
C ARG A 154 -7.10 4.97 10.17
N PHE A 155 -6.80 4.62 8.92
CA PHE A 155 -7.20 5.41 7.75
C PHE A 155 -8.72 5.52 7.61
N ILE A 156 -9.47 4.41 7.67
CA ILE A 156 -10.93 4.39 7.45
C ILE A 156 -11.71 5.06 8.58
N PHE A 157 -11.25 4.90 9.83
CA PHE A 157 -12.04 5.25 11.02
C PHE A 157 -11.53 6.46 11.79
N GLU A 158 -10.26 6.87 11.62
CA GLU A 158 -9.66 7.95 12.40
C GLU A 158 -9.21 9.14 11.54
N THR A 159 -8.37 8.90 10.54
CA THR A 159 -7.65 10.00 9.86
C THR A 159 -8.24 10.40 8.52
N GLU A 160 -8.78 9.44 7.74
CA GLU A 160 -9.16 9.59 6.33
C GLU A 160 -8.07 10.20 5.41
N ARG A 161 -6.83 10.28 5.90
CA ARG A 161 -5.64 10.76 5.19
C ARG A 161 -4.48 9.81 5.41
N HIS A 162 -3.90 9.33 4.29
CA HIS A 162 -2.67 8.55 4.25
C HIS A 162 -2.17 8.45 2.79
N ASN A 163 -0.92 8.79 2.52
CA ASN A 163 -0.40 8.87 1.14
C ASN A 163 -0.13 7.49 0.49
N GLY A 164 0.23 6.48 1.29
CA GLY A 164 0.66 5.16 0.78
C GLY A 164 -0.40 4.06 0.67
N ILE A 165 -1.70 4.39 0.64
CA ILE A 165 -2.75 3.34 0.61
C ILE A 165 -2.69 2.50 -0.67
N GLY A 166 -2.45 3.14 -1.83
CA GLY A 166 -2.35 2.45 -3.11
C GLY A 166 -1.19 1.45 -3.14
N GLU A 167 0.00 1.85 -2.70
CA GLU A 167 1.19 1.02 -2.66
C GLU A 167 1.03 -0.18 -1.71
N LEU A 168 0.38 0.03 -0.56
CA LEU A 168 0.04 -1.06 0.36
C LEU A 168 -0.96 -2.05 -0.26
N LEU A 169 -1.93 -1.56 -1.03
CA LEU A 169 -2.88 -2.40 -1.76
C LEU A 169 -2.20 -3.20 -2.88
N GLU A 170 -1.23 -2.66 -3.61
CA GLU A 170 -0.47 -3.42 -4.61
C GLU A 170 0.26 -4.62 -3.99
N ILE A 171 0.90 -4.41 -2.83
CA ILE A 171 1.55 -5.48 -2.08
C ILE A 171 0.51 -6.53 -1.68
N LEU A 172 -0.64 -6.09 -1.16
CA LEU A 172 -1.72 -6.99 -0.77
C LEU A 172 -2.30 -7.76 -1.95
N GLY A 173 -2.45 -7.15 -3.13
CA GLY A 173 -2.90 -7.82 -4.34
C GLY A 173 -2.02 -9.01 -4.70
N SER A 174 -0.69 -8.84 -4.63
CA SER A 174 0.26 -9.94 -4.81
C SER A 174 0.14 -11.02 -3.72
N ILE A 175 -0.06 -10.60 -2.46
CA ILE A 175 -0.25 -11.50 -1.33
C ILE A 175 -1.54 -12.34 -1.48
N ILE A 176 -2.65 -11.71 -1.88
CA ILE A 176 -3.96 -12.35 -2.08
C ILE A 176 -3.87 -13.39 -3.19
N ASN A 177 -3.20 -13.06 -4.30
CA ASN A 177 -2.97 -14.03 -5.37
C ASN A 177 -2.21 -15.28 -4.89
N GLY A 178 -1.31 -15.11 -3.91
CA GLY A 178 -0.56 -16.20 -3.28
C GLY A 178 -1.30 -16.99 -2.19
N PHE A 179 -2.58 -16.69 -1.89
CA PHE A 179 -3.32 -17.43 -0.87
C PHE A 179 -3.57 -18.89 -1.26
N ALA A 180 -3.34 -19.77 -0.29
CA ALA A 180 -3.69 -21.18 -0.41
C ALA A 180 -5.20 -21.38 -0.27
N LEU A 181 -5.74 -22.34 -1.03
CA LEU A 181 -7.12 -22.79 -0.92
C LEU A 181 -7.19 -24.05 -0.03
N PRO A 182 -8.23 -24.20 0.80
CA PRO A 182 -9.30 -23.23 1.05
C PRO A 182 -8.81 -21.99 1.80
N MET A 183 -9.40 -20.82 1.48
CA MET A 183 -9.02 -19.56 2.12
C MET A 183 -9.29 -19.60 3.63
N LYS A 184 -8.33 -19.06 4.40
CA LYS A 184 -8.46 -18.93 5.85
C LYS A 184 -9.52 -17.88 6.21
N GLU A 185 -10.19 -18.10 7.34
CA GLU A 185 -11.22 -17.19 7.86
C GLU A 185 -10.68 -15.78 8.14
N GLU A 186 -9.43 -15.67 8.60
CA GLU A 186 -8.76 -14.37 8.78
C GLU A 186 -8.71 -13.53 7.49
N HIS A 187 -8.64 -14.17 6.31
CA HIS A 187 -8.58 -13.47 5.02
C HIS A 187 -9.98 -13.02 4.59
N LYS A 188 -11.02 -13.81 4.88
CA LYS A 188 -12.43 -13.42 4.65
C LYS A 188 -12.85 -12.26 5.55
N LEU A 189 -12.40 -12.27 6.80
CA LEU A 189 -12.58 -11.14 7.72
C LEU A 189 -11.83 -9.89 7.24
N PHE A 190 -10.63 -10.05 6.68
CA PHE A 190 -9.88 -8.93 6.10
C PHE A 190 -10.63 -8.27 4.93
N LEU A 191 -11.19 -9.06 4.00
CA LEU A 191 -12.03 -8.56 2.92
C LEU A 191 -13.22 -7.75 3.45
N SER A 192 -13.99 -8.34 4.36
CA SER A 192 -15.24 -7.74 4.84
C SER A 192 -15.05 -6.54 5.79
N ARG A 193 -13.98 -6.51 6.58
CA ARG A 193 -13.75 -5.48 7.60
C ARG A 193 -12.75 -4.40 7.21
N ALA A 194 -11.89 -4.65 6.23
CA ALA A 194 -10.89 -3.68 5.79
C ALA A 194 -11.08 -3.28 4.33
N LEU A 195 -11.01 -4.23 3.38
CA LEU A 195 -11.04 -3.89 1.95
C LEU A 195 -12.38 -3.30 1.50
N ILE A 196 -13.50 -3.92 1.84
CA ILE A 196 -14.82 -3.38 1.47
C ILE A 196 -15.03 -1.97 2.09
N PRO A 197 -14.74 -1.72 3.38
CA PRO A 197 -14.80 -0.37 3.95
C PRO A 197 -13.83 0.67 3.36
N LEU A 198 -12.75 0.28 2.66
CA LEU A 198 -11.85 1.24 1.98
C LEU A 198 -12.54 1.98 0.82
N HIS A 199 -13.74 1.56 0.41
CA HIS A 199 -14.56 2.32 -0.54
C HIS A 199 -15.28 3.51 0.10
N LYS A 200 -15.31 3.61 1.44
CA LYS A 200 -16.01 4.68 2.16
C LYS A 200 -15.34 6.06 2.01
N PRO A 201 -14.01 6.23 2.18
CA PRO A 201 -13.36 7.54 2.11
C PRO A 201 -13.59 8.26 0.77
N LYS A 202 -13.55 9.60 0.81
CA LYS A 202 -13.72 10.44 -0.39
C LYS A 202 -12.54 10.31 -1.36
N SER A 203 -11.35 10.07 -0.82
CA SER A 203 -10.08 9.88 -1.53
C SER A 203 -9.95 8.56 -2.29
N VAL A 204 -11.02 7.75 -2.38
CA VAL A 204 -10.97 6.42 -3.03
C VAL A 204 -10.42 6.46 -4.44
N GLY A 205 -10.64 7.55 -5.20
CA GLY A 205 -10.14 7.69 -6.57
C GLY A 205 -8.62 7.51 -6.69
N ILE A 206 -7.85 7.85 -5.65
CA ILE A 206 -6.38 7.77 -5.65
C ILE A 206 -5.89 6.31 -5.65
N TYR A 207 -6.63 5.40 -5.02
CA TYR A 207 -6.21 4.00 -4.82
C TYR A 207 -7.23 2.97 -5.34
N HIS A 208 -8.26 3.43 -6.06
CA HIS A 208 -9.40 2.61 -6.48
C HIS A 208 -8.95 1.44 -7.36
N GLN A 209 -8.05 1.66 -8.31
CA GLN A 209 -7.59 0.62 -9.22
C GLN A 209 -6.93 -0.54 -8.47
N GLN A 210 -6.07 -0.23 -7.49
CA GLN A 210 -5.39 -1.21 -6.65
C GLN A 210 -6.38 -1.93 -5.73
N LEU A 211 -7.41 -1.24 -5.26
CA LEU A 211 -8.48 -1.82 -4.45
C LEU A 211 -9.35 -2.78 -5.26
N SER A 212 -9.84 -2.36 -6.44
CA SER A 212 -10.62 -3.20 -7.37
C SER A 212 -9.87 -4.49 -7.68
N TYR A 213 -8.59 -4.38 -8.02
CA TYR A 213 -7.73 -5.55 -8.24
C TYR A 213 -7.73 -6.50 -7.03
N CYS A 214 -7.58 -5.98 -5.81
CA CYS A 214 -7.64 -6.82 -4.61
C CYS A 214 -9.02 -7.50 -4.43
N ILE A 215 -10.11 -6.78 -4.68
CA ILE A 215 -11.48 -7.29 -4.54
C ILE A 215 -11.75 -8.41 -5.55
N VAL A 216 -11.45 -8.18 -6.84
CA VAL A 216 -11.61 -9.19 -7.91
C VAL A 216 -10.80 -10.43 -7.60
N GLN A 217 -9.54 -10.28 -7.16
CA GLN A 217 -8.69 -11.41 -6.77
C GLN A 217 -9.29 -12.23 -5.62
N PHE A 218 -9.98 -11.62 -4.67
CA PHE A 218 -10.70 -12.35 -3.62
C PHE A 218 -11.86 -13.18 -4.18
N VAL A 219 -12.63 -12.63 -5.11
CA VAL A 219 -13.77 -13.32 -5.75
C VAL A 219 -13.30 -14.46 -6.64
N GLU A 220 -12.22 -14.28 -7.40
CA GLU A 220 -11.61 -15.35 -8.21
C GLU A 220 -11.12 -16.52 -7.35
N LYS A 221 -10.58 -16.24 -6.15
CA LYS A 221 -10.12 -17.28 -5.22
C LYS A 221 -11.26 -18.05 -4.56
N ASP A 222 -12.36 -17.39 -4.22
CA ASP A 222 -13.55 -18.01 -3.63
C ASP A 222 -14.81 -17.27 -4.10
N TYR A 223 -15.46 -17.80 -5.15
CA TYR A 223 -16.63 -17.21 -5.80
C TYR A 223 -17.80 -16.96 -4.82
N LYS A 224 -17.86 -17.66 -3.69
CA LYS A 224 -18.89 -17.46 -2.65
C LYS A 224 -18.80 -16.10 -1.98
N LEU A 225 -17.67 -15.41 -2.13
CA LEU A 225 -17.46 -14.07 -1.59
C LEU A 225 -18.13 -12.98 -2.45
N ALA A 226 -18.55 -13.28 -3.68
CA ALA A 226 -19.18 -12.32 -4.59
C ALA A 226 -20.41 -11.63 -3.98
N ASP A 227 -21.33 -12.38 -3.35
CA ASP A 227 -22.52 -11.78 -2.71
C ASP A 227 -22.15 -10.79 -1.59
N ALA A 228 -21.14 -11.13 -0.78
CA ALA A 228 -20.66 -10.26 0.28
C ALA A 228 -20.00 -8.97 -0.26
N VAL A 229 -19.22 -9.09 -1.33
CA VAL A 229 -18.59 -7.95 -2.03
C VAL A 229 -19.65 -7.03 -2.63
N ILE A 230 -20.56 -7.57 -3.44
CA ILE A 230 -21.60 -6.79 -4.13
C ILE A 230 -22.49 -6.07 -3.11
N ARG A 231 -22.94 -6.76 -2.05
CA ARG A 231 -23.70 -6.10 -0.98
C ARG A 231 -22.89 -5.03 -0.25
N GLY A 232 -21.59 -5.25 -0.08
CA GLY A 232 -20.65 -4.28 0.49
C GLY A 232 -20.56 -3.00 -0.35
N LEU A 233 -20.38 -3.13 -1.67
CA LEU A 233 -20.35 -2.00 -2.60
C LEU A 233 -21.69 -1.26 -2.62
N LEU A 234 -22.80 -1.98 -2.71
CA LEU A 234 -24.15 -1.39 -2.65
C LEU A 234 -24.41 -0.65 -1.33
N LYS A 235 -23.84 -1.11 -0.21
CA LYS A 235 -23.95 -0.43 1.09
C LYS A 235 -23.24 0.93 1.11
N TYR A 236 -22.10 1.04 0.43
CA TYR A 236 -21.31 2.28 0.36
C TYR A 236 -21.52 3.08 -0.93
N TRP A 237 -22.61 2.78 -1.66
CA TRP A 237 -22.86 3.38 -2.97
C TRP A 237 -22.87 4.91 -2.89
N PRO A 238 -22.09 5.60 -3.73
CA PRO A 238 -22.04 7.05 -3.76
C PRO A 238 -23.35 7.62 -4.34
N VAL A 239 -23.96 8.58 -3.63
CA VAL A 239 -25.22 9.23 -4.08
C VAL A 239 -24.97 10.66 -4.59
N ILE A 240 -23.88 11.29 -4.16
CA ILE A 240 -23.61 12.72 -4.40
C ILE A 240 -22.40 12.92 -5.32
N ASN A 241 -21.44 12.00 -5.32
CA ASN A 241 -20.21 12.11 -6.10
C ASN A 241 -20.30 11.21 -7.35
N CYS A 242 -20.50 11.84 -8.52
CA CYS A 242 -20.67 11.14 -9.79
C CYS A 242 -19.38 10.43 -10.27
N GLN A 243 -18.20 11.03 -10.04
CA GLN A 243 -16.93 10.38 -10.40
C GLN A 243 -16.75 9.09 -9.62
N LYS A 244 -17.05 9.11 -8.32
CA LYS A 244 -17.02 7.92 -7.46
C LYS A 244 -18.06 6.88 -7.89
N GLU A 245 -19.22 7.31 -8.39
CA GLU A 245 -20.24 6.41 -8.93
C GLU A 245 -19.74 5.67 -10.18
N VAL A 246 -19.05 6.37 -11.08
CA VAL A 246 -18.41 5.74 -12.26
C VAL A 246 -17.37 4.70 -11.83
N LEU A 247 -16.55 5.00 -10.83
CA LEU A 247 -15.57 4.04 -10.28
C LEU A 247 -16.26 2.76 -9.75
N PHE A 248 -17.32 2.92 -8.95
CA PHE A 248 -18.09 1.79 -8.41
C PHE A 248 -18.75 0.96 -9.50
N LEU A 249 -19.25 1.59 -10.56
CA LEU A 249 -19.83 0.86 -11.70
C LEU A 249 -18.77 0.03 -12.43
N GLY A 250 -17.58 0.58 -12.66
CA GLY A 250 -16.47 -0.15 -13.27
C GLY A 250 -15.99 -1.34 -12.43
N GLU A 251 -15.80 -1.15 -11.12
CA GLU A 251 -15.45 -2.26 -10.21
C GLU A 251 -16.56 -3.32 -10.18
N LEU A 252 -17.83 -2.90 -10.15
CA LEU A 252 -18.95 -3.82 -10.13
C LEU A 252 -19.02 -4.67 -11.40
N GLU A 253 -18.69 -4.10 -12.56
CA GLU A 253 -18.56 -4.84 -13.82
C GLU A 253 -17.48 -5.93 -13.71
N GLU A 254 -16.26 -5.57 -13.29
CA GLU A 254 -15.16 -6.53 -13.10
C GLU A 254 -15.53 -7.65 -12.11
N VAL A 255 -16.19 -7.32 -11.00
CA VAL A 255 -16.64 -8.30 -10.01
C VAL A 255 -17.71 -9.23 -10.59
N LEU A 256 -18.62 -8.71 -11.42
CA LEU A 256 -19.67 -9.50 -12.05
C LEU A 256 -19.10 -10.47 -13.09
N GLU A 257 -18.06 -10.08 -13.84
CA GLU A 257 -17.34 -10.98 -14.76
C GLU A 257 -16.75 -12.19 -14.02
N ALA A 258 -16.24 -11.99 -12.80
CA ALA A 258 -15.71 -13.06 -11.96
C ALA A 258 -16.80 -13.87 -11.20
N THR A 259 -18.08 -13.45 -11.26
CA THR A 259 -19.15 -14.03 -10.46
C THR A 259 -19.83 -15.22 -11.16
N GLN A 260 -20.01 -16.33 -10.43
CA GLN A 260 -20.76 -17.47 -10.95
C GLN A 260 -22.28 -17.22 -10.95
N PRO A 261 -23.03 -17.80 -11.92
CA PRO A 261 -24.49 -17.58 -12.03
C PRO A 261 -25.27 -17.86 -10.74
N ALA A 262 -24.89 -18.89 -9.98
CA ALA A 262 -25.56 -19.25 -8.73
C ALA A 262 -25.44 -18.17 -7.64
N GLU A 263 -24.30 -17.50 -7.55
CA GLU A 263 -24.09 -16.41 -6.60
C GLU A 263 -24.75 -15.13 -7.09
N PHE A 264 -24.73 -14.86 -8.41
CA PHE A 264 -25.41 -13.71 -9.01
C PHE A 264 -26.90 -13.67 -8.68
N GLN A 265 -27.59 -14.82 -8.69
CA GLN A 265 -29.02 -14.90 -8.35
C GLN A 265 -29.33 -14.37 -6.94
N ARG A 266 -28.37 -14.40 -6.00
CA ARG A 266 -28.57 -13.91 -4.63
C ARG A 266 -28.55 -12.39 -4.53
N CYS A 267 -27.79 -11.74 -5.40
CA CYS A 267 -27.58 -10.29 -5.37
C CYS A 267 -28.24 -9.54 -6.53
N MET A 268 -28.79 -10.22 -7.54
CA MET A 268 -29.36 -9.59 -8.74
C MET A 268 -30.43 -8.53 -8.43
N VAL A 269 -31.38 -8.81 -7.53
CA VAL A 269 -32.50 -7.91 -7.25
C VAL A 269 -32.03 -6.57 -6.67
N PRO A 270 -31.25 -6.53 -5.57
CA PRO A 270 -30.74 -5.27 -5.05
C PRO A 270 -29.79 -4.57 -6.02
N LEU A 271 -28.99 -5.33 -6.78
CA LEU A 271 -28.08 -4.81 -7.79
C LEU A 271 -28.81 -4.05 -8.90
N PHE A 272 -29.76 -4.69 -9.58
CA PHE A 272 -30.52 -4.05 -10.67
C PHE A 272 -31.39 -2.90 -10.18
N LYS A 273 -31.88 -2.96 -8.93
CA LYS A 273 -32.56 -1.81 -8.32
C LYS A 273 -31.64 -0.60 -8.20
N GLN A 274 -30.38 -0.81 -7.85
CA GLN A 274 -29.41 0.27 -7.76
C GLN A 274 -28.99 0.78 -9.15
N ILE A 275 -28.69 -0.12 -10.10
CA ILE A 275 -28.40 0.27 -11.50
C ILE A 275 -29.55 1.08 -12.09
N GLY A 276 -30.79 0.63 -11.89
CA GLY A 276 -31.98 1.35 -12.35
C GLY A 276 -32.10 2.76 -11.76
N ARG A 277 -31.59 3.02 -10.55
CA ARG A 277 -31.52 4.39 -10.00
C ARG A 277 -30.44 5.23 -10.68
N CYS A 278 -29.27 4.64 -10.93
CA CYS A 278 -28.14 5.31 -11.59
C CYS A 278 -28.55 5.80 -12.99
N LEU A 279 -29.21 4.93 -13.77
CA LEU A 279 -29.70 5.23 -15.12
C LEU A 279 -30.77 6.33 -15.16
N ASN A 280 -31.54 6.48 -14.09
CA ASN A 280 -32.58 7.51 -13.97
C ASN A 280 -32.07 8.83 -13.36
N SER A 281 -30.78 8.91 -13.01
CA SER A 281 -30.21 10.16 -12.49
C SER A 281 -29.99 11.19 -13.61
N ALA A 282 -30.19 12.47 -13.30
CA ALA A 282 -30.04 13.56 -14.27
C ALA A 282 -28.64 13.64 -14.90
N HIS A 283 -27.61 13.14 -14.20
CA HIS A 283 -26.23 13.07 -14.68
C HIS A 283 -26.08 12.10 -15.87
N PHE A 284 -26.68 10.91 -15.79
CA PHE A 284 -26.61 9.91 -16.86
C PHE A 284 -27.58 10.18 -18.02
N GLN A 285 -28.64 10.97 -17.79
CA GLN A 285 -29.56 11.40 -18.85
C GLN A 285 -28.92 12.40 -19.83
N GLY A 286 -27.83 13.07 -19.45
CA GLY A 286 -27.04 13.96 -20.31
C GLY A 286 -25.71 13.38 -20.84
N ALA A 287 -25.33 12.17 -20.38
CA ALA A 287 -24.09 11.52 -20.78
C ALA A 287 -24.22 10.82 -22.16
N PRO A 288 -23.16 10.77 -22.99
CA PRO A 288 -23.19 10.00 -24.23
C PRO A 288 -23.49 8.52 -23.95
N LYS A 289 -24.35 7.92 -24.79
CA LYS A 289 -24.90 6.55 -24.62
C LYS A 289 -23.84 5.44 -24.46
N ASN A 290 -22.57 5.73 -24.72
CA ASN A 290 -21.45 4.80 -24.55
C ASN A 290 -21.01 4.62 -23.08
N MET A 291 -21.56 5.41 -22.14
CA MET A 291 -21.38 5.24 -20.68
C MET A 291 -22.49 4.39 -20.03
N VAL A 292 -23.48 3.96 -20.81
CA VAL A 292 -24.53 3.05 -20.35
C VAL A 292 -24.25 1.71 -21.00
N ILE A 293 -23.51 0.87 -20.25
CA ILE A 293 -23.28 -0.59 -20.41
C ILE A 293 -23.74 -1.16 -21.75
#